data_AF-A0A8E2UGF1-F1
#
_entry.id   AF-A0A8E2UGF1-F1
#
_cell.length_a   1.000
_cell.length_b   1.000
_cell.length_c   1.000
_cell.angle_alpha   90.00
_cell.angle_beta   90.00
_cell.angle_gamma   90.00
#
_symmetry.space_group_name_H-M   'P 1'
#
loop_
_entity.id
_entity.type
_entity.pdbx_description
1 polymer ?
#
loop_
_entity_poly.entity_id
_entity_poly.type
_entity_poly.pdbx_seq_one_letter_code
_entity_poly.pdbx_strand_id
1 'polypeptide(L)'
;MAVYMVDSEQLQLAVTNTQSSIGRVQAEVAALLGNLTALEGSWSGEAAAAFQGLVQQWRSTQAQVESSISAINSALGSASASYGTVEGDIRRLFSV
;
A
#
# COMPACT_ATOMS: atom_id res chain seq x y z
N MET A 1 -30.91 -17.01 3.99
CA MET A 1 -29.66 -16.87 4.78
C MET A 1 -28.50 -17.06 3.81
N ALA A 2 -28.01 -15.97 3.21
CA ALA A 2 -26.99 -15.98 2.14
C ALA A 2 -26.04 -14.76 2.21
N VAL A 3 -26.07 -14.02 3.32
CA VAL A 3 -25.41 -12.71 3.42
C VAL A 3 -23.91 -12.88 3.73
N TYR A 4 -23.54 -13.82 4.60
CA TYR A 4 -22.16 -13.93 5.11
C TYR A 4 -21.12 -14.42 4.10
N MET A 5 -21.50 -15.23 3.10
CA MET A 5 -20.55 -15.76 2.10
C MET A 5 -20.22 -14.74 1.01
N VAL A 6 -21.23 -13.95 0.60
CA VAL A 6 -21.10 -12.90 -0.42
C VAL A 6 -20.20 -11.75 0.07
N ASP A 7 -20.29 -11.40 1.36
CA ASP A 7 -19.41 -10.39 1.96
C ASP A 7 -17.93 -10.80 1.94
N SER A 8 -17.60 -12.08 2.13
CA SER A 8 -16.22 -12.57 2.13
C SER A 8 -15.55 -12.51 0.75
N GLU A 9 -16.28 -12.86 -0.31
CA GLU A 9 -15.76 -12.77 -1.69
C GLU A 9 -15.52 -11.31 -2.10
N GLN A 10 -16.43 -10.40 -1.72
CA GLN A 10 -16.27 -8.97 -1.97
C GLN A 10 -15.10 -8.37 -1.19
N LEU A 11 -14.90 -8.78 0.06
CA LEU A 11 -13.75 -8.38 0.87
C LEU A 11 -12.43 -8.85 0.22
N GLN A 12 -12.36 -10.09 -0.24
CA GLN A 12 -11.16 -10.64 -0.85
C GLN A 12 -10.80 -9.95 -2.17
N LEU A 13 -11.82 -9.61 -2.97
CA LEU A 13 -11.66 -8.77 -4.16
C LEU A 13 -11.17 -7.36 -3.79
N ALA A 14 -11.75 -6.74 -2.75
CA ALA A 14 -11.32 -5.42 -2.29
C ALA A 14 -9.86 -5.43 -1.82
N VAL A 15 -9.44 -6.41 -1.03
CA VAL A 15 -8.04 -6.60 -0.59
C VAL A 15 -7.11 -6.74 -1.80
N THR A 16 -7.48 -7.55 -2.79
CA THR A 16 -6.69 -7.76 -4.01
C THR A 16 -6.54 -6.47 -4.82
N ASN A 17 -7.63 -5.72 -4.98
CA ASN A 17 -7.64 -4.42 -5.66
C ASN A 17 -6.79 -3.38 -4.91
N THR A 18 -6.83 -3.38 -3.57
CA THR A 18 -5.99 -2.51 -2.75
C THR A 18 -4.51 -2.85 -2.92
N GLN A 19 -4.14 -4.14 -2.88
CA GLN A 19 -2.75 -4.56 -3.11
C GLN A 19 -2.24 -4.19 -4.51
N SER A 20 -3.07 -4.36 -5.54
CA SER A 20 -2.74 -3.90 -6.90
C SER A 20 -2.50 -2.38 -6.96
N SER A 21 -3.34 -1.60 -6.26
CA SER A 21 -3.20 -0.14 -6.19
C SER A 21 -1.94 0.28 -5.44
N ILE A 22 -1.60 -0.40 -4.34
CA ILE A 22 -0.36 -0.21 -3.59
C ILE A 22 0.86 -0.43 -4.50
N GLY A 23 0.87 -1.53 -5.27
CA GLY A 23 1.96 -1.81 -6.19
C GLY A 23 2.16 -0.72 -7.25
N ARG A 24 1.06 -0.18 -7.80
CA ARG A 24 1.12 0.97 -8.71
C ARG A 24 1.68 2.21 -8.04
N VAL A 25 1.24 2.54 -6.84
CA VAL A 25 1.74 3.71 -6.08
C VAL A 25 3.24 3.58 -5.82
N GLN A 26 3.72 2.41 -5.40
CA GLN A 26 5.15 2.18 -5.19
C GLN A 26 5.98 2.35 -6.47
N ALA A 27 5.48 1.84 -7.59
CA ALA A 27 6.13 1.99 -8.89
C ALA A 27 6.22 3.47 -9.32
N GLU A 28 5.13 4.23 -9.18
CA GLU A 28 5.11 5.66 -9.49
C GLU A 28 6.04 6.47 -8.58
N VAL A 29 6.08 6.14 -7.28
CA VAL A 29 6.99 6.81 -6.33
C VAL A 29 8.45 6.57 -6.70
N ALA A 30 8.81 5.33 -7.06
CA ALA A 30 10.15 4.99 -7.51
C ALA A 30 10.50 5.68 -8.86
N ALA A 31 9.55 5.70 -9.80
CA ALA A 31 9.72 6.36 -11.09
C ALA A 31 9.97 7.87 -10.93
N LEU A 32 9.23 8.55 -10.05
CA LEU A 32 9.42 9.97 -9.79
C LEU A 32 10.80 10.25 -9.19
N LEU A 33 11.30 9.41 -8.27
CA LEU A 33 12.66 9.55 -7.74
C LEU A 33 13.72 9.41 -8.84
N GLY A 34 13.54 8.45 -9.76
CA GLY A 34 14.41 8.27 -10.92
C GLY A 34 14.45 9.50 -11.82
N ASN A 35 13.27 10.05 -12.15
CA ASN A 35 13.14 11.26 -12.96
C ASN A 35 13.79 12.48 -12.29
N LEU A 36 13.57 12.66 -10.97
CA LEU A 36 14.21 13.73 -10.22
C LEU A 36 15.74 13.58 -10.21
N THR A 37 16.26 12.36 -9.99
CA THR A 37 17.71 12.12 -10.00
C THR A 37 18.34 12.37 -11.37
N ALA A 38 17.64 12.03 -12.45
CA ALA A 38 18.09 12.34 -13.82
C ALA A 38 18.15 13.85 -14.10
N LEU A 39 17.16 14.61 -13.59
CA LEU A 39 17.15 16.07 -13.70
C LEU A 39 18.24 16.73 -12.85
N GLU A 40 18.59 16.16 -11.70
CA GLU A 40 19.66 16.68 -10.83
C GLU A 40 20.99 16.77 -11.58
N GLY A 41 21.34 15.74 -12.35
CA GLY A 41 22.57 15.74 -13.17
C GLY A 41 22.58 16.76 -14.31
N SER A 42 21.43 17.36 -14.63
CA SER A 42 21.31 18.36 -15.70
C SER A 42 21.38 19.81 -15.19
N TRP A 43 21.27 20.02 -13.88
CA TRP A 43 21.23 21.36 -13.26
C TRP A 43 22.59 21.65 -12.61
N SER A 44 23.19 22.82 -12.91
CA SER A 44 24.48 23.23 -12.36
C SER A 44 24.39 24.60 -11.69
N GLY A 45 25.32 24.90 -10.78
CA GLY A 45 25.36 26.15 -10.02
C GLY A 45 24.34 26.18 -8.87
N GLU A 46 23.90 27.38 -8.47
CA GLU A 46 23.01 27.55 -7.29
C GLU A 46 21.64 26.86 -7.44
N ALA A 47 21.16 26.68 -8.67
CA ALA A 47 19.93 25.94 -8.96
C ALA A 47 20.03 24.45 -8.55
N ALA A 48 21.23 23.87 -8.59
CA ALA A 48 21.46 22.48 -8.19
C ALA A 48 21.24 22.28 -6.68
N ALA A 49 21.68 23.23 -5.84
CA ALA A 49 21.49 23.15 -4.39
C ALA A 49 20.01 23.21 -3.99
N ALA A 50 19.23 24.09 -4.63
CA ALA A 50 17.78 24.15 -4.42
C ALA A 50 17.08 22.85 -4.87
N PHE A 51 17.52 22.28 -6.00
CA PHE A 51 16.97 21.03 -6.51
C PHE A 51 17.30 19.84 -5.61
N GLN A 52 18.52 19.77 -5.06
CA GLN A 52 18.89 18.75 -4.07
C GLN A 52 18.00 18.80 -2.83
N GLY A 53 17.63 20.00 -2.36
CA GLY A 53 16.64 20.16 -1.29
C GLY A 53 15.27 19.56 -1.65
N LEU A 54 14.81 19.77 -2.89
CA LEU A 54 13.57 19.18 -3.39
C LEU A 54 13.64 17.65 -3.46
N VAL A 55 14.77 17.08 -3.90
CA VAL A 55 15.00 15.62 -3.91
C VAL A 55 14.96 15.05 -2.49
N GLN A 56 15.56 15.73 -1.51
CA GLN A 56 15.51 15.30 -0.11
C GLN A 56 14.09 15.34 0.46
N GLN A 57 13.34 16.41 0.18
CA GLN A 57 11.93 16.50 0.55
C GLN A 57 11.12 15.35 -0.07
N TRP A 58 11.38 15.01 -1.33
CA TRP A 58 10.73 13.88 -1.99
C TRP A 58 11.06 12.54 -1.32
N ARG A 59 12.32 12.30 -0.92
CA ARG A 59 12.70 11.10 -0.16
C ARG A 59 11.95 10.97 1.16
N SER A 60 11.72 12.08 1.86
CA SER A 60 10.88 12.07 3.06
C SER A 60 9.43 11.70 2.75
N THR A 61 8.87 12.21 1.64
CA THR A 61 7.52 11.86 1.20
C THR A 61 7.43 10.38 0.83
N GLN A 62 8.43 9.84 0.13
CA GLN A 62 8.51 8.41 -0.19
C GLN A 62 8.43 7.54 1.08
N ALA A 63 9.22 7.86 2.11
CA ALA A 63 9.19 7.13 3.37
C ALA A 63 7.81 7.18 4.04
N GLN A 64 7.11 8.32 3.96
CA GLN A 64 5.75 8.46 4.47
C GLN A 64 4.74 7.58 3.71
N VAL A 65 4.89 7.48 2.39
CA VAL A 65 4.06 6.60 1.56
C VAL A 65 4.30 5.14 1.93
N GLU A 66 5.55 4.70 2.09
CA GLU A 66 5.89 3.34 2.53
C GLU A 66 5.32 3.02 3.91
N SER A 67 5.43 3.94 4.87
CA SER A 67 4.82 3.79 6.20
C SER A 67 3.30 3.64 6.11
N SER A 68 2.64 4.41 5.23
CA SER A 68 1.19 4.37 5.07
C SER A 68 0.74 3.05 4.43
N ILE A 69 1.49 2.56 3.44
CA ILE A 69 1.28 1.25 2.82
C ILE A 69 1.46 0.12 3.83
N SER A 70 2.48 0.19 4.68
CA SER A 70 2.71 -0.79 5.74
C SER A 70 1.51 -0.87 6.69
N ALA A 71 1.01 0.28 7.14
CA ALA A 71 -0.17 0.35 8.01
C ALA A 71 -1.43 -0.23 7.33
N ILE A 72 -1.65 0.07 6.05
CA ILE A 72 -2.76 -0.51 5.28
C ILE A 72 -2.63 -2.04 5.19
N ASN A 73 -1.44 -2.55 4.87
CA ASN A 73 -1.21 -4.00 4.79
C ASN A 73 -1.43 -4.69 6.14
N SER A 74 -0.99 -4.10 7.25
CA SER A 74 -1.26 -4.63 8.60
C SER A 74 -2.76 -4.65 8.93
N ALA A 75 -3.49 -3.59 8.58
CA ALA A 75 -4.94 -3.52 8.78
C ALA A 75 -5.69 -4.58 7.94
N LEU A 76 -5.32 -4.74 6.67
CA LEU A 76 -5.91 -5.74 5.79
C LEU A 76 -5.59 -7.17 6.27
N GLY A 77 -4.35 -7.44 6.70
CA GLY A 77 -3.96 -8.74 7.26
C GLY A 77 -4.73 -9.08 8.54
N SER A 78 -4.94 -8.09 9.41
CA SER A 78 -5.74 -8.24 10.63
C SER A 78 -7.21 -8.53 10.30
N ALA A 79 -7.78 -7.84 9.32
CA ALA A 79 -9.13 -8.10 8.83
C ALA A 79 -9.24 -9.54 8.32
N SER A 80 -8.35 -9.98 7.41
CA SER A 80 -8.35 -11.34 6.88
C SER A 80 -8.24 -12.43 7.97
N ALA A 81 -7.40 -12.23 9.00
CA ALA A 81 -7.26 -13.17 10.11
C ALA A 81 -8.53 -13.27 10.99
N SER A 82 -9.20 -12.14 11.21
CA SER A 82 -10.46 -12.11 11.97
C SER A 82 -11.57 -12.88 11.25
N TYR A 83 -11.65 -12.78 9.92
CA TYR A 83 -12.61 -13.54 9.11
C TYR A 83 -12.37 -15.05 9.15
N GLY A 84 -11.12 -15.52 9.04
CA GLY A 84 -10.79 -16.94 9.12
C GLY A 84 -11.16 -17.58 10.46
N THR A 85 -11.11 -16.81 11.54
CA THR A 85 -11.52 -17.26 12.88
C THR A 85 -13.03 -17.43 12.99
N VAL A 86 -13.81 -16.44 12.52
CA VAL A 86 -15.28 -16.47 12.53
C VAL A 86 -15.81 -17.67 11.75
N GLU A 87 -15.24 -17.96 10.58
CA GLU A 87 -15.66 -19.12 9.78
C GLU A 87 -15.35 -20.46 10.46
N GLY A 88 -14.18 -20.55 11.14
CA GLY A 88 -13.80 -21.72 11.93
C GLY A 88 -14.71 -21.97 13.13
N ASP A 89 -15.13 -20.91 13.84
CA ASP A 89 -16.09 -21.00 14.93
C ASP A 89 -17.48 -21.40 14.45
N ILE A 90 -17.97 -20.83 13.34
CA ILE A 90 -19.23 -21.21 12.72
C ILE A 90 -19.21 -22.69 12.31
N ARG A 91 -18.12 -23.16 11.67
CA ARG A 91 -17.98 -24.57 11.28
C ARG A 91 -18.00 -25.51 12.49
N ARG A 92 -17.39 -25.13 13.61
CA ARG A 92 -17.47 -25.89 14.87
C ARG A 92 -18.87 -25.91 15.46
N LEU A 93 -19.60 -24.80 15.35
CA LEU A 93 -20.96 -24.67 15.87
C LEU A 93 -21.97 -25.55 15.10
N PHE A 94 -21.68 -25.86 13.83
CA PHE A 94 -22.49 -26.74 12.99
C PHE A 94 -21.94 -28.17 12.84
N SER A 95 -20.76 -28.49 13.40
CA SER A 95 -20.29 -29.87 13.50
C SER A 95 -20.88 -30.53 14.76
N VAL A 96 -22.11 -31.01 14.64
CA VAL A 96 -22.74 -32.01 15.52
C VAL A 96 -22.79 -33.34 14.79
#